data_AF-A0A1F3UPE2-F1
#
_entry.id   AF-A0A1F3UPE2-F1
#
_cell.length_a   1.000
_cell.length_b   1.000
_cell.length_c   1.000
_cell.angle_alpha   90.00
_cell.angle_beta   90.00
_cell.angle_gamma   90.00
#
_symmetry.space_group_name_H-M   'P 1'
#
loop_
_entity.id
_entity.type
_entity.pdbx_description
1 polymer ?
#
loop_
_entity_poly.entity_id
_entity_poly.type
_entity_poly.pdbx_seq_one_letter_code
_entity_poly.pdbx_strand_id
1 'polypeptide(L)'
;MGIKSSLKSCGMKYAVLFSIFGMTIIALGACKKTESVTCDGSTPTYTSFVKNIIDTKCVSCHSSYSSYSGLSGILGNGDFEKEVIINQSMPQNGSLSSDDLSKLKCWVDNGFPEN
;
A
#
# COMPACT_ATOMS: atom_id res chain seq x y z
N MET A 1 13.00 -21.91 13.20
CA MET A 1 11.80 -22.05 12.35
C MET A 1 11.52 -20.69 11.71
N GLY A 2 12.16 -20.37 10.59
CA GLY A 2 11.40 -19.99 9.40
C GLY A 2 11.81 -18.64 8.84
N ILE A 3 13.05 -18.55 8.34
CA ILE A 3 13.47 -17.54 7.37
C ILE A 3 12.51 -17.56 6.17
N LYS A 4 11.76 -16.49 5.96
CA LYS A 4 11.16 -16.18 4.66
C LYS A 4 11.53 -14.76 4.28
N SER A 5 12.77 -14.63 3.81
CA SER A 5 13.18 -13.62 2.85
C SER A 5 12.28 -13.78 1.62
N SER A 6 11.20 -13.00 1.54
CA SER A 6 10.34 -12.96 0.36
C SER A 6 11.01 -12.09 -0.69
N LEU A 7 11.95 -12.70 -1.41
CA LEU A 7 12.43 -12.24 -2.70
C LEU A 7 11.29 -12.43 -3.72
N LYS A 8 10.68 -11.33 -4.15
CA LYS A 8 9.82 -11.23 -5.35
C LYS A 8 9.79 -9.75 -5.75
N SER A 9 9.99 -9.33 -6.98
CA SER A 9 10.43 -9.94 -8.23
C SER A 9 10.61 -8.76 -9.17
N CYS A 10 11.81 -8.19 -9.32
CA CYS A 10 12.10 -7.32 -10.45
C CYS A 10 12.61 -8.22 -11.56
N GLY A 11 11.68 -8.73 -12.36
CA GLY A 11 11.98 -9.61 -13.48
C GLY A 11 12.71 -8.84 -14.57
N MET A 12 14.04 -8.87 -14.55
CA MET A 12 14.85 -8.53 -15.70
C MET A 12 15.43 -9.82 -16.30
N LYS A 13 14.68 -10.40 -17.24
CA LYS A 13 15.12 -11.58 -18.00
C LYS A 13 16.06 -11.11 -19.11
N TYR A 14 17.33 -10.88 -18.77
CA TYR A 14 18.41 -10.75 -19.74
C TYR A 14 19.33 -11.95 -19.62
N ALA A 15 19.11 -12.93 -20.49
CA ALA A 15 20.07 -13.99 -20.78
C ALA A 15 21.23 -13.37 -21.56
N VAL A 16 22.24 -12.88 -20.85
CA VAL A 16 23.47 -12.35 -21.46
C VAL A 16 24.43 -13.52 -21.70
N LEU A 17 24.39 -14.09 -22.91
CA LEU A 17 25.43 -14.98 -23.40
C LEU A 17 26.62 -14.12 -23.83
N PHE A 18 27.65 -14.08 -22.97
CA PHE A 18 28.90 -13.37 -23.21
C PHE A 18 29.76 -14.08 -24.27
N SER A 19 30.03 -13.43 -25.39
CA SER A 19 31.26 -13.66 -26.14
C SER A 19 31.81 -12.33 -26.67
N ILE A 20 32.88 -11.90 -25.99
CA ILE A 20 34.02 -11.13 -26.48
C ILE A 20 33.80 -9.64 -26.84
N PHE A 21 34.72 -8.85 -26.27
CA PHE A 21 35.15 -7.50 -26.62
C PHE A 21 34.52 -6.35 -25.85
N GLY A 22 35.40 -5.53 -25.28
CA GLY A 22 35.12 -4.67 -24.14
C GLY A 22 34.28 -3.45 -24.46
N MET A 23 33.50 -3.03 -23.46
CA MET A 23 33.29 -1.63 -23.13
C MET A 23 32.77 -1.55 -21.69
N THR A 24 33.43 -0.71 -20.90
CA THR A 24 33.08 -0.33 -19.54
C THR A 24 31.60 0.06 -19.41
N ILE A 25 30.85 -0.61 -18.54
CA ILE A 25 29.55 -0.13 -18.04
C ILE A 25 29.59 -0.16 -16.51
N ILE A 26 29.86 1.00 -15.93
CA ILE A 26 29.67 1.29 -14.51
C ILE A 26 28.16 1.42 -14.30
N ALA A 27 27.52 0.35 -13.82
CA ALA A 27 26.11 0.39 -13.42
C ALA A 27 26.01 0.88 -11.97
N LEU A 28 25.92 2.20 -11.78
CA LEU A 28 25.46 2.77 -10.51
C LEU A 28 23.95 2.52 -10.39
N GLY A 29 23.59 1.47 -9.66
CA GLY A 29 22.20 1.18 -9.31
C GLY A 29 21.67 2.24 -8.35
N ALA A 30 20.90 3.21 -8.86
CA ALA A 30 20.13 4.12 -8.04
C ALA A 30 18.90 3.37 -7.48
N CYS A 31 19.05 2.75 -6.31
CA CYS A 31 17.89 2.32 -5.51
C CYS A 31 17.17 3.59 -5.03
N LYS A 32 16.08 4.00 -5.70
CA LYS A 32 15.10 4.87 -5.07
C LYS A 32 14.51 4.10 -3.89
N LYS A 33 14.83 4.52 -2.67
CA LYS A 33 14.20 4.00 -1.45
C LYS A 33 12.71 4.32 -1.55
N THR A 34 11.91 3.32 -1.90
CA THR A 34 10.46 3.42 -1.86
C THR A 34 10.10 3.14 -0.41
N GLU A 35 9.73 4.18 0.35
CA GLU A 35 9.21 4.02 1.70
C GLU A 35 7.85 3.32 1.57
N SER A 36 7.85 1.99 1.70
CA SER A 36 6.62 1.20 1.65
C SER A 36 5.90 1.31 2.99
N VAL A 37 4.62 1.67 2.97
CA VAL A 37 3.77 1.62 4.16
C VAL A 37 3.71 0.17 4.67
N THR A 38 4.01 -0.03 5.96
CA THR A 38 3.97 -1.33 6.62
C THR A 38 2.96 -1.31 7.76
N CYS A 39 2.31 -2.45 7.99
CA CYS A 39 1.44 -2.66 9.14
C CYS A 39 2.27 -2.71 10.44
N ASP A 40 1.84 -2.01 11.47
CA ASP A 40 2.45 -1.97 12.81
C ASP A 40 2.18 -3.23 13.66
N GLY A 41 1.39 -4.18 13.13
CA GLY A 41 0.98 -5.41 13.81
C GLY A 41 -0.31 -5.26 14.62
N SER A 42 -0.96 -4.10 14.60
CA SER A 42 -2.28 -3.93 15.19
C SER A 42 -3.38 -4.63 14.37
N THR A 43 -4.55 -4.80 14.98
CA THR A 43 -5.74 -5.41 14.35
C THR A 43 -6.93 -4.44 14.39
N PRO A 44 -6.83 -3.28 13.73
CA PRO A 44 -7.93 -2.32 13.69
C PRO A 44 -9.09 -2.89 12.88
N THR A 45 -10.29 -2.44 13.24
CA THR A 45 -11.55 -2.81 12.58
C THR A 45 -12.20 -1.55 12.03
N TYR A 46 -13.22 -1.72 11.18
CA TYR A 46 -13.96 -0.59 10.65
C TYR A 46 -14.51 0.28 11.77
N THR A 47 -15.20 -0.33 12.73
CA THR A 47 -15.85 0.37 13.83
C THR A 47 -14.88 0.94 14.86
N SER A 48 -13.75 0.28 15.13
CA SER A 48 -12.80 0.73 16.17
C SER A 48 -11.91 1.90 15.75
N PHE A 49 -11.56 2.01 14.47
CA PHE A 49 -10.59 3.01 14.01
C PHE A 49 -10.90 3.58 12.63
N VAL A 50 -11.12 2.71 11.63
CA VAL A 50 -11.11 3.13 10.23
C VAL A 50 -12.26 4.08 9.91
N LYS A 51 -13.45 3.87 10.48
CA LYS A 51 -14.61 4.74 10.26
C LYS A 51 -14.29 6.19 10.59
N ASN A 52 -13.60 6.46 11.70
CA ASN A 52 -13.24 7.83 12.07
C ASN A 52 -12.33 8.49 11.03
N ILE A 53 -11.37 7.75 10.47
CA ILE A 53 -10.50 8.25 9.40
C ILE A 53 -11.31 8.50 8.13
N ILE A 54 -12.16 7.56 7.72
CA ILE A 54 -13.00 7.70 6.51
C ILE A 54 -13.93 8.91 6.63
N ASP A 55 -14.64 9.04 7.75
CA ASP A 55 -15.56 10.16 8.00
C ASP A 55 -14.83 11.50 7.95
N THR A 56 -13.63 11.58 8.54
CA THR A 56 -12.87 12.83 8.66
C THR A 56 -12.12 13.21 7.39
N LYS A 57 -11.62 12.22 6.63
CA LYS A 57 -10.66 12.45 5.54
C LYS A 57 -11.23 12.16 4.15
N CYS A 58 -12.29 11.36 4.03
CA CYS A 58 -12.76 10.86 2.73
C CYS A 58 -14.18 11.33 2.38
N VAL A 59 -15.09 11.39 3.37
CA VAL A 59 -16.53 11.60 3.13
C VAL A 59 -16.86 12.96 2.51
N SER A 60 -16.03 13.99 2.71
CA SER A 60 -16.24 15.32 2.12
C SER A 60 -16.27 15.31 0.58
N CYS A 61 -15.50 14.43 -0.06
CA CYS A 61 -15.52 14.22 -1.51
C CYS A 61 -16.29 12.94 -1.91
N HIS A 62 -16.41 11.97 -0.99
CA HIS A 62 -17.03 10.67 -1.23
C HIS A 62 -18.14 10.38 -0.21
N SER A 63 -19.28 11.07 -0.33
CA SER A 63 -20.38 10.99 0.64
C SER A 63 -20.91 9.56 0.86
N SER A 64 -20.84 8.71 -0.17
CA SER A 64 -21.25 7.31 -0.11
C SER A 64 -20.36 6.44 0.80
N TYR A 65 -19.13 6.87 1.11
CA TYR A 65 -18.19 6.08 1.92
C TYR A 65 -18.42 6.18 3.44
N SER A 66 -19.47 6.89 3.87
CA SER A 66 -19.85 7.06 5.28
C SER A 66 -20.29 5.76 6.00
N SER A 67 -20.36 4.64 5.28
CA SER A 67 -20.68 3.31 5.80
C SER A 67 -19.76 2.25 5.21
N TYR A 68 -19.59 1.13 5.92
CA TYR A 68 -18.79 -0.01 5.46
C TYR A 68 -19.33 -0.57 4.13
N SER A 69 -20.66 -0.69 4.01
CA SER A 69 -21.32 -1.09 2.76
C SER A 69 -20.98 -0.16 1.59
N GLY A 70 -20.92 1.14 1.83
CA GLY A 70 -20.52 2.13 0.83
C GLY A 70 -19.08 2.02 0.33
N LEU A 71 -18.19 1.42 1.14
CA LEU A 71 -16.80 1.13 0.78
C LEU A 71 -16.65 -0.19 0.00
N SER A 72 -17.59 -1.14 0.17
CA SER A 72 -17.45 -2.52 -0.31
C SER A 72 -16.97 -2.67 -1.77
N GLY A 73 -17.44 -1.80 -2.67
CA GLY A 73 -17.01 -1.79 -4.07
C GLY A 73 -15.51 -1.51 -4.25
N ILE A 74 -14.98 -0.50 -3.55
CA ILE A 74 -13.57 -0.12 -3.64
C ILE A 74 -12.64 -1.00 -2.79
N LEU A 75 -13.20 -1.68 -1.78
CA LEU A 75 -12.47 -2.70 -1.03
C LEU A 75 -12.30 -3.97 -1.87
N GLY A 76 -13.37 -4.43 -2.52
CA GLY A 76 -13.37 -5.67 -3.31
C GLY A 76 -12.56 -5.60 -4.60
N ASN A 77 -12.39 -4.42 -5.19
CA ASN A 77 -11.63 -4.23 -6.43
C ASN A 77 -10.16 -3.80 -6.20
N GLY A 78 -9.77 -3.55 -4.94
CA GLY A 78 -8.41 -3.14 -4.55
C GLY A 78 -8.09 -1.64 -4.73
N ASP A 79 -9.04 -0.83 -5.16
CA ASP A 79 -8.83 0.62 -5.36
C ASP A 79 -8.49 1.33 -4.05
N PHE A 80 -9.07 0.87 -2.93
CA PHE A 80 -8.73 1.43 -1.62
C PHE A 80 -7.24 1.28 -1.32
N GLU A 81 -6.68 0.07 -1.41
CA GLU A 81 -5.25 -0.15 -1.15
C GLU A 81 -4.39 0.63 -2.15
N LYS A 82 -4.76 0.58 -3.43
CA LYS A 82 -4.02 1.27 -4.48
C LYS A 82 -3.95 2.78 -4.24
N GLU A 83 -5.07 3.45 -3.99
CA GLU A 83 -5.09 4.91 -3.92
C GLU A 83 -4.68 5.44 -2.53
N VAL A 84 -5.05 4.76 -1.45
CA VAL A 84 -4.80 5.23 -0.07
C VAL A 84 -3.44 4.77 0.45
N ILE A 85 -3.04 3.54 0.17
CA ILE A 85 -1.83 2.93 0.74
C ILE A 85 -0.64 3.05 -0.20
N ILE A 86 -0.82 2.70 -1.49
CA ILE A 86 0.28 2.61 -2.45
C ILE A 86 0.59 3.98 -3.07
N ASN A 87 -0.42 4.60 -3.69
CA ASN A 87 -0.24 5.89 -4.38
C ASN A 87 -0.28 7.07 -3.41
N GLN A 88 -0.95 6.90 -2.26
CA GLN A 88 -1.21 7.98 -1.29
C GLN A 88 -1.80 9.23 -1.97
N SER A 89 -2.63 9.01 -2.99
CA SER A 89 -3.28 10.05 -3.80
C SER A 89 -4.51 10.64 -3.11
N MET A 90 -4.97 9.96 -2.07
CA MET A 90 -6.09 10.37 -1.22
C MET A 90 -5.62 10.56 0.24
N PRO A 91 -6.08 11.63 0.91
CA PRO A 91 -7.04 12.64 0.42
C PRO A 91 -6.40 13.72 -0.47
N GLN A 92 -7.12 14.24 -1.47
CA GLN A 92 -6.59 15.28 -2.38
C GLN A 92 -6.23 16.61 -1.70
N ASN A 93 -6.96 16.97 -0.65
CA ASN A 93 -6.81 18.24 0.07
C ASN A 93 -6.13 18.06 1.44
N GLY A 94 -5.27 17.05 1.58
CA GLY A 94 -4.55 16.81 2.83
C GLY A 94 -3.63 15.59 2.73
N SER A 95 -3.33 15.01 3.87
CA SER A 95 -2.57 13.78 3.96
C SER A 95 -3.05 12.94 5.15
N LEU A 96 -2.70 11.65 5.10
CA LEU A 96 -2.78 10.75 6.23
C LEU A 96 -1.43 10.73 6.95
N SER A 97 -1.46 10.62 8.27
CA SER A 97 -0.22 10.44 9.04
C SER A 97 0.36 9.05 8.78
N SER A 98 1.66 8.86 9.04
CA SER A 98 2.30 7.56 8.92
C SER A 98 1.62 6.50 9.81
N ASP A 99 1.15 6.90 11.00
CA ASP A 99 0.44 6.02 11.92
C ASP A 99 -0.94 5.62 11.39
N ASP A 100 -1.68 6.56 10.78
CA ASP A 100 -2.96 6.25 10.14
C ASP A 100 -2.76 5.29 8.97
N LEU A 101 -1.76 5.54 8.12
CA LEU A 101 -1.42 4.68 6.99
C LEU A 101 -1.02 3.28 7.45
N SER A 102 -0.23 3.18 8.53
CA SER A 102 0.17 1.89 9.09
C SER A 102 -1.02 1.08 9.60
N LYS A 103 -1.94 1.71 10.32
CA LYS A 103 -3.17 1.05 10.80
C LYS A 103 -4.13 0.69 9.68
N LEU A 104 -4.29 1.57 8.68
CA LEU A 104 -5.08 1.26 7.49
C LEU A 104 -4.46 0.10 6.70
N LYS A 105 -3.12 0.02 6.63
CA LYS A 105 -2.42 -1.13 6.05
C LYS A 105 -2.74 -2.40 6.82
N CYS A 106 -2.71 -2.37 8.15
CA CYS A 106 -3.12 -3.52 8.95
C CYS A 106 -4.57 -3.91 8.69
N TRP A 107 -5.49 -2.96 8.60
CA TRP A 107 -6.89 -3.26 8.29
C TRP A 107 -7.07 -3.93 6.93
N VAL A 108 -6.34 -3.45 5.90
CA VAL A 108 -6.28 -4.07 4.56
C VAL A 108 -5.72 -5.49 4.66
N ASP A 109 -4.58 -5.68 5.34
CA ASP A 109 -3.89 -6.97 5.47
C ASP A 109 -4.71 -8.01 6.23
N ASN A 110 -5.56 -7.57 7.16
CA ASN A 110 -6.48 -8.42 7.90
C ASN A 110 -7.80 -8.68 7.16
N GLY A 111 -7.95 -8.21 5.91
CA GLY A 111 -9.12 -8.49 5.09
C GLY A 111 -10.35 -7.65 5.44
N PHE A 112 -10.13 -6.40 5.85
CA PHE A 112 -11.18 -5.41 6.13
C PHE A 112 -12.18 -5.81 7.23
N PRO A 113 -11.74 -6.25 8.44
CA PRO A 113 -12.68 -6.62 9.50
C PRO A 113 -13.56 -5.42 9.89
N GLU A 114 -14.87 -5.65 10.04
CA GLU A 114 -15.82 -4.59 10.36
C GLU A 114 -15.93 -4.32 11.88
N ASN A 115 -15.89 -5.37 12.71
CA ASN A 115 -16.24 -5.37 14.14
C ASN A 115 -15.01 -5.29 15.04
#